data_AF-A0A7K3LWU3-F1
#
_entry.id   AF-A0A7K3LWU3-F1
#
_cell.length_a   1.000
_cell.length_b   1.000
_cell.length_c   1.000
_cell.angle_alpha   90.00
_cell.angle_beta   90.00
_cell.angle_gamma   90.00
#
_symmetry.space_group_name_H-M   'P 1'
#
loop_
_entity.id
_entity.type
_entity.pdbx_description
1 polymer ?
#
loop_
_entity_poly.entity_id
_entity_poly.type
_entity_poly.pdbx_seq_one_letter_code
_entity_poly.pdbx_strand_id
1 'polypeptide(L)'
;MSAVVTFTVLHGGKGHNILGAAKTPDLADAGYSETEYAAGGTARRFLADAHGGLVEAGTAPYTTRILVRRPERADDFNGFVVVEWFNVSSGTDAAPEYSYLADELVRSGYAWVGVSAQFTGIEGGAGSVGMGDALGGPRGLAAKEPERYGTLHHPGDAFCWDIFGQIGAALAGNDFPAHPLAGLSIRHLIAVGESQSAMALTTYTNLFVDHHQVFDGVLIHSRSMGTLPLGPVGGPADITDAYRGEPVPISPTITVPVFVVQTETDVLTNFQYVLARQDDSDRLRVWEIAGTAHADLHQIGEYESMLGCPTPVNRGQQRFVLRAALRHLRDWVVGTAEPPVAPPLLVTDAYGHPRFEVDAVGNVLDGVRTPCVDVPTQVLSGVVDADVPRICVLFGSTSPLPPSILVDLYADEREYLASYTSAADTAITAGFILPEDRDALIADARTDLVAGAAAFR
;
A
#
# COMPACT_ATOMS: atom_id res chain seq x y z
N MET A 1 -18.80 -22.29 16.49
CA MET A 1 -18.04 -21.48 17.47
C MET A 1 -16.94 -20.80 16.69
N SER A 2 -16.79 -19.48 16.79
CA SER A 2 -15.66 -18.80 16.14
C SER A 2 -14.36 -19.40 16.66
N ALA A 3 -13.40 -19.69 15.77
CA ALA A 3 -12.11 -20.23 16.19
C ALA A 3 -11.38 -19.17 17.04
N VAL A 4 -10.96 -19.55 18.24
CA VAL A 4 -10.25 -18.63 19.15
C VAL A 4 -8.83 -18.44 18.65
N VAL A 5 -8.46 -17.20 18.31
CA VAL A 5 -7.07 -16.83 18.02
C VAL A 5 -6.35 -16.57 19.33
N THR A 6 -5.15 -17.14 19.46
CA THR A 6 -4.26 -16.90 20.60
C THR A 6 -3.08 -16.06 20.15
N PHE A 7 -2.65 -15.13 21.02
CA PHE A 7 -1.48 -14.28 20.77
C PHE A 7 -0.40 -14.61 21.79
N THR A 8 0.83 -14.87 21.32
CA THR A 8 2.01 -15.10 22.16
C THR A 8 3.13 -14.19 21.70
N VAL A 9 3.73 -13.41 22.61
CA VAL A 9 4.84 -12.52 22.26
C VAL A 9 6.02 -13.33 21.71
N LEU A 10 6.60 -12.88 20.60
CA LEU A 10 7.83 -13.44 20.05
C LEU A 10 9.02 -12.69 20.64
N HIS A 11 9.87 -13.42 21.37
CA HIS A 11 11.05 -12.88 22.04
C HIS A 11 12.34 -13.21 21.30
N GLY A 12 13.39 -12.40 21.53
CA GLY A 12 14.75 -12.64 21.03
C GLY A 12 14.95 -12.23 19.57
N GLY A 13 16.05 -12.70 18.97
CA GLY A 13 16.39 -12.43 17.58
C GLY A 13 16.99 -11.05 17.27
N LYS A 14 17.22 -10.75 15.99
CA LYS A 14 17.94 -9.55 15.51
C LYS A 14 17.03 -8.38 15.10
N GLY A 15 15.85 -8.30 15.70
CA GLY A 15 14.80 -7.34 15.29
C GLY A 15 13.69 -8.01 14.47
N HIS A 16 12.80 -7.23 13.89
CA HIS A 16 11.67 -7.74 13.10
C HIS A 16 12.11 -8.07 11.68
N ASN A 17 11.87 -9.32 11.23
CA ASN A 17 12.11 -9.69 9.83
C ASN A 17 10.98 -9.17 8.93
N ILE A 18 10.98 -7.86 8.69
CA ILE A 18 10.08 -7.15 7.78
C ILE A 18 10.95 -6.33 6.84
N LEU A 19 10.69 -6.44 5.54
CA LEU A 19 11.37 -5.60 4.56
C LEU A 19 10.78 -4.18 4.61
N GLY A 20 11.65 -3.18 4.80
CA GLY A 20 11.31 -1.77 4.77
C GLY A 20 12.59 -0.92 4.75
N ALA A 21 12.59 0.15 3.97
CA ALA A 21 13.73 1.06 3.82
C ALA A 21 13.37 2.52 4.08
N ALA A 22 12.08 2.87 4.06
CA ALA A 22 11.60 4.21 4.32
C ALA A 22 11.99 4.65 5.75
N LYS A 23 12.44 5.90 5.87
CA LYS A 23 12.59 6.54 7.17
C LYS A 23 11.19 6.79 7.74
N THR A 24 10.93 6.28 8.94
CA THR A 24 9.64 6.43 9.64
C THR A 24 9.84 7.16 10.96
N PRO A 25 8.77 7.68 11.59
CA PRO A 25 8.86 8.32 12.90
C PRO A 25 9.51 7.41 13.94
N ASP A 26 10.27 8.02 14.86
CA ASP A 26 10.76 7.30 16.03
C ASP A 26 9.56 6.97 16.95
N LEU A 27 9.29 5.67 17.12
CA LEU A 27 8.13 5.21 17.88
C LEU A 27 8.27 5.54 19.37
N ALA A 28 9.46 5.41 19.96
CA ALA A 28 9.65 5.63 21.38
C ALA A 28 9.46 7.12 21.72
N ASP A 29 10.02 8.02 20.90
CA ASP A 29 9.84 9.46 21.06
C ASP A 29 8.38 9.88 20.85
N ALA A 30 7.63 9.14 20.03
CA ALA A 30 6.20 9.36 19.80
C ALA A 30 5.28 8.70 20.85
N GLY A 31 5.81 8.00 21.86
CA GLY A 31 5.00 7.30 22.86
C GLY A 31 4.29 6.04 22.33
N TYR A 32 4.92 5.37 21.36
CA TYR A 32 4.46 4.13 20.74
C TYR A 32 5.34 2.94 21.13
N SER A 33 4.67 1.80 21.31
CA SER A 33 5.31 0.49 21.47
C SER A 33 5.27 -0.30 20.16
N GLU A 34 6.33 -1.07 19.89
CA GLU A 34 6.38 -2.07 18.83
C GLU A 34 6.56 -3.47 19.44
N THR A 35 5.72 -4.43 19.06
CA THR A 35 5.82 -5.81 19.56
C THR A 35 5.31 -6.81 18.52
N GLU A 36 6.03 -7.91 18.36
CA GLU A 36 5.68 -8.99 17.45
C GLU A 36 5.10 -10.17 18.21
N TYR A 37 4.08 -10.82 17.62
CA TYR A 37 3.38 -11.93 18.24
C TYR A 37 3.23 -13.08 17.25
N ALA A 38 3.28 -14.31 17.76
CA ALA A 38 2.70 -15.46 17.10
C ALA A 38 1.18 -15.40 17.31
N ALA A 39 0.43 -15.52 16.22
CA ALA A 39 -1.03 -15.61 16.21
C ALA A 39 -1.43 -17.03 15.75
N GLY A 40 -2.08 -17.79 16.63
CA GLY A 40 -2.40 -19.20 16.37
C GLY A 40 -3.88 -19.52 16.49
N GLY A 41 -4.37 -20.41 15.62
CA GLY A 41 -5.77 -20.84 15.58
C GLY A 41 -6.00 -21.99 14.59
N THR A 42 -7.27 -22.20 14.21
CA THR A 42 -7.67 -23.14 13.16
C THR A 42 -8.43 -22.38 12.08
N ALA A 43 -7.85 -22.33 10.88
CA ALA A 43 -8.43 -21.62 9.74
C ALA A 43 -9.21 -22.56 8.83
N ARG A 44 -10.23 -22.02 8.18
CA ARG A 44 -11.03 -22.65 7.13
C ARG A 44 -10.48 -22.29 5.76
N ARG A 45 -10.63 -23.20 4.82
CA ARG A 45 -10.43 -22.94 3.39
C ARG A 45 -11.76 -22.98 2.66
N PHE A 46 -11.83 -22.23 1.57
CA PHE A 46 -13.04 -22.11 0.75
C PHE A 46 -12.76 -22.47 -0.70
N LEU A 47 -13.78 -22.94 -1.40
CA LEU A 47 -13.81 -23.12 -2.85
C LEU A 47 -14.95 -22.26 -3.40
N ALA A 48 -14.79 -21.77 -4.64
CA ALA A 48 -15.87 -21.14 -5.36
C ALA A 48 -16.88 -22.21 -5.82
N ASP A 49 -18.17 -21.94 -5.65
CA ASP A 49 -19.23 -22.72 -6.28
C ASP A 49 -19.49 -22.27 -7.74
N ALA A 50 -20.42 -22.93 -8.42
CA ALA A 50 -20.75 -22.64 -9.81
C ALA A 50 -21.34 -21.24 -10.06
N HIS A 51 -21.74 -20.52 -9.00
CA HIS A 51 -22.33 -19.18 -9.03
C HIS A 51 -21.40 -18.13 -8.40
N GLY A 52 -20.17 -18.49 -8.05
CA GLY A 52 -19.20 -17.59 -7.41
C GLY A 52 -19.38 -17.42 -5.89
N GLY A 53 -20.26 -18.20 -5.26
CA GLY A 53 -20.38 -18.26 -3.80
C GLY A 53 -19.23 -19.05 -3.15
N LEU A 54 -19.02 -18.85 -1.85
CA LEU A 54 -18.00 -19.57 -1.09
C LEU A 54 -18.57 -20.82 -0.43
N VAL A 55 -17.89 -21.96 -0.64
CA VAL A 55 -18.17 -23.24 0.03
C VAL A 55 -16.99 -23.63 0.89
N GLU A 56 -17.22 -23.80 2.20
CA GLU A 56 -16.20 -24.31 3.12
C GLU A 56 -15.78 -25.73 2.70
N ALA A 57 -14.48 -25.95 2.58
CA ALA A 57 -13.92 -27.19 2.04
C ALA A 57 -12.95 -27.90 2.98
N GLY A 58 -12.64 -27.31 4.14
CA GLY A 58 -11.83 -27.96 5.18
C GLY A 58 -11.20 -26.96 6.14
N THR A 59 -10.49 -27.49 7.14
CA THR A 59 -9.79 -26.71 8.15
C THR A 59 -8.36 -27.18 8.35
N ALA A 60 -7.50 -26.29 8.83
CA ALA A 60 -6.13 -26.62 9.23
C ALA A 60 -5.67 -25.71 10.40
N PRO A 61 -4.86 -26.24 11.34
CA PRO A 61 -4.22 -25.40 12.33
C PRO A 61 -3.17 -24.49 11.66
N TYR A 62 -3.03 -23.28 12.19
CA TYR A 62 -1.99 -22.33 11.77
C TYR A 62 -1.33 -21.68 12.98
N THR A 63 -0.11 -21.23 12.80
CA THR A 63 0.55 -20.28 13.70
C THR A 63 1.31 -19.30 12.82
N THR A 64 0.76 -18.11 12.64
CA THR A 64 1.34 -17.05 11.85
C THR A 64 1.92 -15.95 12.74
N ARG A 65 2.34 -14.84 12.15
CA ARG A 65 2.91 -13.68 12.83
C ARG A 65 2.05 -12.44 12.62
N ILE A 66 1.98 -11.61 13.65
CA ILE A 66 1.58 -10.20 13.56
C ILE A 66 2.66 -9.28 14.14
N LEU A 67 2.79 -8.07 13.59
CA LEU A 67 3.58 -6.99 14.17
C LEU A 67 2.64 -5.86 14.58
N VAL A 68 2.71 -5.42 15.83
CA VAL A 68 1.83 -4.40 16.38
C VAL A 68 2.64 -3.16 16.71
N ARG A 69 2.20 -2.02 16.21
CA ARG A 69 2.66 -0.67 16.57
C ARG A 69 1.48 0.10 17.12
N ARG A 70 1.56 0.60 18.35
CA ARG A 70 0.40 1.23 19.00
C ARG A 70 0.82 2.31 19.99
N PRO A 71 -0.05 3.29 20.31
CA PRO A 71 0.14 4.17 21.45
C PRO A 71 0.26 3.39 22.76
N GLU A 72 1.17 3.80 23.63
CA GLU A 72 1.31 3.23 24.98
C GLU A 72 0.18 3.66 25.91
N ARG A 73 -0.35 4.86 25.71
CA ARG A 73 -1.42 5.46 26.51
C ARG A 73 -2.74 5.45 25.77
N ALA A 74 -3.82 5.10 26.48
CA ALA A 74 -5.16 5.05 25.90
C ALA A 74 -5.65 6.43 25.41
N ASP A 75 -5.27 7.52 26.07
CA ASP A 75 -5.68 8.89 25.70
C ASP A 75 -5.08 9.34 24.35
N ASP A 76 -3.99 8.71 23.92
CA ASP A 76 -3.28 9.03 22.69
C ASP A 76 -3.78 8.14 21.52
N PHE A 77 -4.74 7.23 21.77
CA PHE A 77 -5.32 6.34 20.77
C PHE A 77 -6.65 6.86 20.23
N ASN A 78 -6.79 6.90 18.90
CA ASN A 78 -7.94 7.45 18.20
C ASN A 78 -9.08 6.45 17.97
N GLY A 79 -8.96 5.21 18.46
CA GLY A 79 -9.98 4.16 18.31
C GLY A 79 -9.90 3.34 17.03
N PHE A 80 -9.00 3.66 16.09
CA PHE A 80 -8.85 2.96 14.83
C PHE A 80 -7.61 2.05 14.82
N VAL A 81 -7.82 0.82 14.38
CA VAL A 81 -6.74 -0.13 14.09
C VAL A 81 -6.62 -0.28 12.58
N VAL A 82 -5.46 0.07 12.04
CA VAL A 82 -5.11 -0.16 10.63
C VAL A 82 -4.44 -1.52 10.54
N VAL A 83 -5.09 -2.46 9.84
CA VAL A 83 -4.64 -3.84 9.71
C VAL A 83 -4.08 -4.04 8.30
N GLU A 84 -2.76 -4.10 8.21
CA GLU A 84 -2.05 -4.28 6.94
C GLU A 84 -1.92 -5.75 6.60
N TRP A 85 -2.40 -6.15 5.43
CA TRP A 85 -2.06 -7.43 4.84
C TRP A 85 -0.62 -7.34 4.32
N PHE A 86 0.33 -8.04 4.94
CA PHE A 86 1.72 -7.92 4.52
C PHE A 86 1.93 -8.37 3.07
N ASN A 87 2.75 -7.61 2.36
CA ASN A 87 3.07 -7.89 0.97
C ASN A 87 4.22 -8.92 0.90
N VAL A 88 4.01 -10.01 0.16
CA VAL A 88 5.00 -11.10 0.00
C VAL A 88 5.68 -11.14 -1.36
N SER A 89 5.51 -10.12 -2.20
CA SER A 89 6.03 -10.09 -3.58
C SER A 89 7.55 -10.24 -3.68
N SER A 90 8.29 -9.82 -2.65
CA SER A 90 9.74 -10.00 -2.54
C SER A 90 10.17 -11.42 -2.14
N GLY A 91 9.23 -12.29 -1.78
CA GLY A 91 9.46 -13.64 -1.24
C GLY A 91 9.52 -13.69 0.30
N THR A 92 9.28 -12.56 0.97
CA THR A 92 9.15 -12.40 2.42
C THR A 92 8.23 -11.21 2.69
N ASP A 93 7.76 -11.05 3.93
CA ASP A 93 6.86 -9.95 4.30
C ASP A 93 7.52 -8.58 4.21
N ALA A 94 6.80 -7.64 3.61
CA ALA A 94 7.08 -6.22 3.57
C ALA A 94 5.86 -5.43 4.08
N ALA A 95 6.10 -4.22 4.59
CA ALA A 95 5.08 -3.31 5.09
C ALA A 95 5.03 -1.99 4.28
N PRO A 96 4.67 -2.04 2.98
CA PRO A 96 4.60 -0.86 2.13
C PRO A 96 3.60 0.19 2.66
N GLU A 97 2.43 -0.21 3.16
CA GLU A 97 1.42 0.75 3.64
C GLU A 97 1.93 1.47 4.87
N TYR A 98 2.52 0.75 5.84
CA TYR A 98 3.18 1.43 6.95
C TYR A 98 4.23 2.42 6.46
N SER A 99 5.02 2.09 5.44
CA SER A 99 6.06 2.99 4.92
C SER A 99 5.47 4.31 4.41
N TYR A 100 4.34 4.28 3.71
CA TYR A 100 3.66 5.49 3.22
C TYR A 100 2.88 6.22 4.33
N LEU A 101 2.24 5.48 5.23
CA LEU A 101 1.25 5.97 6.19
C LEU A 101 1.82 6.30 7.57
N ALA A 102 3.05 5.89 7.91
CA ALA A 102 3.59 5.97 9.29
C ALA A 102 3.43 7.35 9.93
N ASP A 103 3.71 8.44 9.22
CA ASP A 103 3.55 9.79 9.75
C ASP A 103 2.09 10.11 10.13
N GLU A 104 1.11 9.66 9.33
CA GLU A 104 -0.32 9.83 9.63
C GLU A 104 -0.77 8.91 10.76
N LEU A 105 -0.30 7.67 10.76
CA LEU A 105 -0.62 6.67 11.77
C LEU A 105 -0.20 7.16 13.16
N VAL A 106 1.05 7.63 13.27
CA VAL A 106 1.64 8.06 14.54
C VAL A 106 1.07 9.40 14.99
N ARG A 107 1.02 10.43 14.12
CA ARG A 107 0.57 11.77 14.54
C ARG A 107 -0.90 11.81 14.94
N SER A 108 -1.71 10.91 14.39
CA SER A 108 -3.17 10.88 14.61
C SER A 108 -3.60 9.81 15.60
N GLY A 109 -2.68 9.07 16.21
CA GLY A 109 -3.01 8.13 17.29
C GLY A 109 -3.60 6.79 16.82
N TYR A 110 -3.29 6.31 15.62
CA TYR A 110 -3.73 4.97 15.18
C TYR A 110 -2.92 3.87 15.85
N ALA A 111 -3.52 2.70 16.02
CA ALA A 111 -2.76 1.46 16.16
C ALA A 111 -2.63 0.83 14.76
N TRP A 112 -1.49 0.23 14.47
CA TRP A 112 -1.23 -0.49 13.24
C TRP A 112 -0.85 -1.93 13.55
N VAL A 113 -1.40 -2.87 12.78
CA VAL A 113 -1.12 -4.30 12.90
C VAL A 113 -0.85 -4.88 11.53
N GLY A 114 0.40 -5.23 11.25
CA GLY A 114 0.77 -5.97 10.05
C GLY A 114 0.59 -7.47 10.25
N VAL A 115 -0.05 -8.14 9.30
CA VAL A 115 -0.42 -9.56 9.38
C VAL A 115 0.28 -10.36 8.28
N SER A 116 1.04 -11.38 8.68
CA SER A 116 1.60 -12.41 7.79
C SER A 116 0.49 -13.35 7.32
N ALA A 117 -0.43 -12.87 6.48
CA ALA A 117 -1.62 -13.63 6.08
C ALA A 117 -1.29 -14.74 5.05
N GLN A 118 -0.25 -14.56 4.23
CA GLN A 118 0.12 -15.51 3.19
C GLN A 118 1.25 -16.46 3.63
N PHE A 119 1.25 -17.65 3.04
CA PHE A 119 2.21 -18.73 3.23
C PHE A 119 3.66 -18.26 3.07
N THR A 120 3.93 -17.48 2.03
CA THR A 120 5.28 -16.97 1.74
C THR A 120 5.84 -16.08 2.85
N GLY A 121 4.99 -15.37 3.60
CA GLY A 121 5.43 -14.53 4.73
C GLY A 121 6.07 -15.35 5.86
N ILE A 122 5.63 -16.60 6.05
CA ILE A 122 6.07 -17.50 7.12
C ILE A 122 7.10 -18.53 6.61
N GLU A 123 6.73 -19.28 5.58
CA GLU A 123 7.49 -20.44 5.08
C GLU A 123 8.55 -20.04 4.05
N GLY A 124 8.45 -18.81 3.52
CA GLY A 124 9.30 -18.30 2.44
C GLY A 124 8.89 -18.84 1.07
N GLY A 125 9.33 -18.16 0.02
CA GLY A 125 8.99 -18.51 -1.36
C GLY A 125 9.86 -17.82 -2.39
N ALA A 126 9.63 -18.09 -3.68
CA ALA A 126 10.20 -17.27 -4.74
C ALA A 126 9.47 -15.93 -4.79
N GLY A 127 10.23 -14.83 -4.71
CA GLY A 127 9.67 -13.51 -4.94
C GLY A 127 9.31 -13.32 -6.42
N SER A 128 8.19 -12.66 -6.70
CA SER A 128 7.75 -12.34 -8.06
C SER A 128 8.44 -11.11 -8.64
N VAL A 129 9.04 -10.26 -7.81
CA VAL A 129 9.72 -9.00 -8.23
C VAL A 129 11.24 -9.12 -8.39
N GLY A 130 11.80 -10.34 -8.34
CA GLY A 130 13.22 -10.60 -8.59
C GLY A 130 14.18 -10.16 -7.46
N MET A 131 13.69 -9.53 -6.40
CA MET A 131 14.50 -9.12 -5.25
C MET A 131 14.88 -10.27 -4.31
N GLY A 132 14.07 -11.34 -4.26
CA GLY A 132 14.23 -12.44 -3.30
C GLY A 132 15.49 -13.27 -3.50
N ASP A 133 15.97 -13.42 -4.74
CA ASP A 133 17.21 -14.14 -5.04
C ASP A 133 18.46 -13.25 -4.86
N ALA A 134 18.31 -11.93 -5.02
CA ALA A 134 19.40 -10.96 -4.93
C ALA A 134 19.91 -10.76 -3.49
N LEU A 135 19.05 -10.94 -2.48
CA LEU A 135 19.41 -10.79 -1.07
C LEU A 135 20.15 -12.02 -0.50
N GLY A 136 20.01 -13.19 -1.13
CA GLY A 136 20.60 -14.45 -0.66
C GLY A 136 20.04 -14.94 0.69
N GLY A 137 20.33 -16.20 1.04
CA GLY A 137 20.01 -16.77 2.36
C GLY A 137 18.64 -17.47 2.49
N PRO A 138 18.33 -17.99 3.70
CA PRO A 138 17.07 -18.70 3.97
C PRO A 138 15.86 -17.77 3.85
N ARG A 139 14.78 -18.25 3.21
CA ARG A 139 13.61 -17.41 2.90
C ARG A 139 12.54 -17.45 3.98
N GLY A 140 12.27 -18.62 4.54
CA GLY A 140 11.30 -18.80 5.63
C GLY A 140 11.82 -18.28 6.97
N LEU A 141 10.91 -17.76 7.80
CA LEU A 141 11.24 -17.16 9.09
C LEU A 141 11.93 -18.16 10.03
N ALA A 142 11.41 -19.39 10.10
CA ALA A 142 12.01 -20.45 10.91
C ALA A 142 13.45 -20.80 10.50
N ALA A 143 13.79 -20.67 9.22
CA ALA A 143 15.15 -20.91 8.74
C ALA A 143 16.08 -19.71 8.98
N LYS A 144 15.53 -18.47 8.99
CA LYS A 144 16.27 -17.25 9.33
C LYS A 144 16.63 -17.21 10.82
N GLU A 145 15.64 -17.42 11.69
CA GLU A 145 15.81 -17.38 13.15
C GLU A 145 15.00 -18.50 13.84
N PRO A 146 15.54 -19.73 13.91
CA PRO A 146 14.81 -20.91 14.39
C PRO A 146 14.29 -20.79 15.81
N GLU A 147 15.04 -20.16 16.72
CA GLU A 147 14.64 -20.02 18.12
C GLU A 147 13.41 -19.13 18.29
N ARG A 148 13.27 -18.10 17.43
CA ARG A 148 12.18 -17.13 17.49
C ARG A 148 10.97 -17.59 16.69
N TYR A 149 11.19 -18.19 15.51
CA TYR A 149 10.14 -18.47 14.54
C TYR A 149 9.88 -19.96 14.29
N GLY A 150 10.61 -20.87 14.94
CA GLY A 150 10.54 -22.31 14.67
C GLY A 150 9.20 -22.97 15.00
N THR A 151 8.30 -22.28 15.73
CA THR A 151 6.95 -22.74 16.01
C THR A 151 5.90 -22.18 15.05
N LEU A 152 6.28 -21.26 14.15
CA LEU A 152 5.37 -20.74 13.14
C LEU A 152 5.15 -21.81 12.05
N HIS A 153 3.92 -21.89 11.57
CA HIS A 153 3.53 -22.80 10.50
C HIS A 153 2.31 -22.26 9.76
N HIS A 154 2.41 -22.15 8.43
CA HIS A 154 1.31 -21.69 7.59
C HIS A 154 0.77 -22.84 6.70
N PRO A 155 -0.53 -23.16 6.75
CA PRO A 155 -1.08 -24.34 6.05
C PRO A 155 -1.29 -24.15 4.54
N GLY A 156 -1.04 -22.95 4.00
CA GLY A 156 -1.17 -22.60 2.57
C GLY A 156 -2.11 -21.42 2.33
N ASP A 157 -2.00 -20.77 1.17
CA ASP A 157 -2.80 -19.59 0.83
C ASP A 157 -4.30 -19.90 0.70
N ALA A 158 -4.70 -21.17 0.56
CA ALA A 158 -6.10 -21.59 0.70
C ALA A 158 -6.77 -21.13 2.02
N PHE A 159 -5.97 -20.84 3.05
CA PHE A 159 -6.43 -20.46 4.39
C PHE A 159 -6.20 -18.98 4.72
N CYS A 160 -5.49 -18.21 3.88
CA CYS A 160 -5.06 -16.85 4.22
C CYS A 160 -6.24 -15.90 4.49
N TRP A 161 -7.36 -16.11 3.80
CA TRP A 161 -8.59 -15.32 3.92
C TRP A 161 -9.20 -15.41 5.33
N ASP A 162 -9.36 -16.64 5.84
CA ASP A 162 -9.91 -16.88 7.16
C ASP A 162 -8.90 -16.52 8.25
N ILE A 163 -7.59 -16.72 8.01
CA ILE A 163 -6.54 -16.26 8.94
C ILE A 163 -6.64 -14.75 9.14
N PHE A 164 -6.71 -13.97 8.05
CA PHE A 164 -6.82 -12.51 8.12
C PHE A 164 -8.11 -12.06 8.82
N GLY A 165 -9.25 -12.66 8.47
CA GLY A 165 -10.54 -12.37 9.09
C GLY A 165 -10.60 -12.73 10.59
N GLN A 166 -10.08 -13.90 10.97
CA GLN A 166 -10.03 -14.34 12.37
C GLN A 166 -9.12 -13.46 13.21
N ILE A 167 -7.95 -13.06 12.69
CA ILE A 167 -7.05 -12.13 13.37
C ILE A 167 -7.73 -10.76 13.54
N GLY A 168 -8.41 -10.25 12.51
CA GLY A 168 -9.22 -9.04 12.61
C GLY A 168 -10.29 -9.13 13.71
N ALA A 169 -11.07 -10.21 13.72
CA ALA A 169 -12.09 -10.45 14.76
C ALA A 169 -11.47 -10.50 16.18
N ALA A 170 -10.33 -11.17 16.34
CA ALA A 170 -9.66 -11.28 17.62
C ALA A 170 -9.11 -9.94 18.11
N LEU A 171 -8.53 -9.14 17.20
CA LEU A 171 -8.08 -7.79 17.51
C LEU A 171 -9.25 -6.90 17.96
N ALA A 172 -10.39 -6.95 17.26
CA ALA A 172 -11.58 -6.16 17.58
C ALA A 172 -12.17 -6.50 18.96
N GLY A 173 -12.11 -7.77 19.39
CA GLY A 173 -12.60 -8.19 20.71
C GLY A 173 -11.82 -7.59 21.88
N ASN A 174 -10.48 -7.59 21.81
CA ASN A 174 -9.59 -7.08 22.87
C ASN A 174 -9.93 -7.60 24.29
N ASP A 175 -10.24 -8.90 24.40
CA ASP A 175 -10.96 -9.45 25.55
C ASP A 175 -10.10 -9.90 26.74
N PHE A 176 -8.76 -9.76 26.69
CA PHE A 176 -7.89 -10.28 27.76
C PHE A 176 -6.64 -9.43 28.06
N PRO A 177 -6.10 -9.49 29.29
CA PRO A 177 -5.00 -8.59 29.72
C PRO A 177 -3.69 -8.69 28.94
N ALA A 178 -3.41 -9.85 28.32
CA ALA A 178 -2.22 -10.06 27.48
C ALA A 178 -2.50 -9.85 25.99
N HIS A 179 -3.65 -9.28 25.63
CA HIS A 179 -4.02 -9.01 24.25
C HIS A 179 -3.06 -7.96 23.62
N PRO A 180 -2.72 -8.07 22.32
CA PRO A 180 -1.76 -7.14 21.69
C PRO A 180 -2.16 -5.66 21.76
N LEU A 181 -3.45 -5.38 21.93
CA LEU A 181 -4.03 -4.03 22.07
C LEU A 181 -4.64 -3.78 23.46
N ALA A 182 -4.21 -4.52 24.48
CA ALA A 182 -4.73 -4.40 25.84
C ALA A 182 -4.64 -2.95 26.35
N GLY A 183 -5.73 -2.48 26.95
CA GLY A 183 -5.86 -1.11 27.47
C GLY A 183 -6.32 -0.06 26.44
N LEU A 184 -6.48 -0.42 25.15
CA LEU A 184 -7.03 0.46 24.13
C LEU A 184 -8.51 0.19 23.86
N SER A 185 -9.32 1.22 23.64
CA SER A 185 -10.73 1.08 23.27
C SER A 185 -10.87 1.09 21.75
N ILE A 186 -10.91 -0.10 21.16
CA ILE A 186 -11.02 -0.29 19.71
C ILE A 186 -12.46 0.00 19.28
N ARG A 187 -12.61 0.85 18.27
CA ARG A 187 -13.90 1.24 17.69
C ARG A 187 -14.05 0.74 16.26
N HIS A 188 -12.98 0.83 15.47
CA HIS A 188 -13.00 0.50 14.05
C HIS A 188 -11.73 -0.19 13.59
N LEU A 189 -11.86 -1.09 12.62
CA LEU A 189 -10.76 -1.73 11.92
C LEU A 189 -10.79 -1.34 10.43
N ILE A 190 -9.64 -0.92 9.89
CA ILE A 190 -9.48 -0.63 8.46
C ILE A 190 -8.45 -1.61 7.88
N ALA A 191 -8.82 -2.35 6.84
CA ALA A 191 -7.88 -3.22 6.13
C ALA A 191 -7.11 -2.42 5.07
N VAL A 192 -5.78 -2.60 5.00
CA VAL A 192 -4.91 -1.90 4.03
C VAL A 192 -3.93 -2.87 3.37
N GLY A 193 -3.52 -2.57 2.14
CA GLY A 193 -2.57 -3.41 1.42
C GLY A 193 -2.24 -2.85 0.04
N GLU A 194 -0.96 -2.98 -0.33
CA GLU A 194 -0.36 -2.52 -1.57
C GLU A 194 0.01 -3.70 -2.51
N SER A 195 -0.05 -3.50 -3.83
CA SER A 195 0.43 -4.46 -4.84
C SER A 195 -0.18 -5.87 -4.74
N GLN A 196 0.60 -6.91 -4.41
CA GLN A 196 0.06 -8.26 -4.25
C GLN A 196 -0.95 -8.32 -3.09
N SER A 197 -0.69 -7.61 -2.00
CA SER A 197 -1.65 -7.54 -0.90
C SER A 197 -2.91 -6.76 -1.29
N ALA A 198 -2.82 -5.81 -2.22
CA ALA A 198 -3.98 -5.15 -2.82
C ALA A 198 -4.81 -6.10 -3.72
N MET A 199 -4.16 -7.00 -4.46
CA MET A 199 -4.83 -8.07 -5.21
C MET A 199 -5.52 -9.07 -4.27
N ALA A 200 -4.90 -9.38 -3.13
CA ALA A 200 -5.50 -10.19 -2.07
C ALA A 200 -6.69 -9.47 -1.42
N LEU A 201 -6.56 -8.19 -1.09
CA LEU A 201 -7.66 -7.39 -0.54
C LEU A 201 -8.79 -7.19 -1.54
N THR A 202 -8.54 -7.21 -2.84
CA THR A 202 -9.60 -7.22 -3.84
C THR A 202 -10.44 -8.50 -3.75
N THR A 203 -9.79 -9.67 -3.64
CA THR A 203 -10.47 -10.96 -3.37
C THR A 203 -11.20 -10.92 -2.03
N TYR A 204 -10.53 -10.44 -0.97
CA TYR A 204 -11.12 -10.35 0.37
C TYR A 204 -12.35 -9.45 0.39
N THR A 205 -12.28 -8.28 -0.24
CA THR A 205 -13.38 -7.32 -0.30
C THR A 205 -14.57 -7.89 -1.04
N ASN A 206 -14.35 -8.57 -2.17
CA ASN A 206 -15.44 -9.10 -2.96
C ASN A 206 -16.09 -10.37 -2.38
N LEU A 207 -15.35 -11.18 -1.62
CA LEU A 207 -15.81 -12.50 -1.19
C LEU A 207 -15.95 -12.67 0.33
N PHE A 208 -15.14 -11.96 1.12
CA PHE A 208 -14.93 -12.25 2.54
C PHE A 208 -15.28 -11.11 3.50
N VAL A 209 -15.37 -9.85 3.03
CA VAL A 209 -15.66 -8.72 3.93
C VAL A 209 -17.01 -8.89 4.63
N ASP A 210 -18.05 -9.30 3.89
CA ASP A 210 -19.38 -9.60 4.42
C ASP A 210 -19.45 -10.96 5.14
N HIS A 211 -18.55 -11.89 4.78
CA HIS A 211 -18.47 -13.19 5.44
C HIS A 211 -17.93 -13.07 6.87
N HIS A 212 -16.91 -12.22 7.06
CA HIS A 212 -16.28 -12.03 8.37
C HIS A 212 -16.92 -10.89 9.16
N GLN A 213 -17.37 -9.80 8.50
CA GLN A 213 -17.96 -8.62 9.14
C GLN A 213 -17.06 -7.98 10.21
N VAL A 214 -15.74 -7.90 9.94
CA VAL A 214 -14.73 -7.44 10.91
C VAL A 214 -14.07 -6.11 10.56
N PHE A 215 -14.07 -5.71 9.29
CA PHE A 215 -13.45 -4.46 8.84
C PHE A 215 -14.54 -3.47 8.47
N ASP A 216 -14.39 -2.24 8.94
CA ASP A 216 -15.35 -1.16 8.70
C ASP A 216 -15.03 -0.39 7.41
N GLY A 217 -13.81 -0.52 6.87
CA GLY A 217 -13.38 0.07 5.61
C GLY A 217 -12.13 -0.60 5.04
N VAL A 218 -11.87 -0.41 3.75
CA VAL A 218 -10.73 -1.02 3.05
C VAL A 218 -10.00 0.01 2.19
N LEU A 219 -8.68 0.13 2.34
CA LEU A 219 -7.79 0.86 1.43
C LEU A 219 -7.01 -0.15 0.58
N ILE A 220 -7.14 -0.02 -0.74
CA ILE A 220 -6.49 -0.90 -1.72
C ILE A 220 -5.55 -0.05 -2.57
N HIS A 221 -4.25 -0.19 -2.37
CA HIS A 221 -3.22 0.60 -3.06
C HIS A 221 -2.55 -0.22 -4.17
N SER A 222 -2.49 0.29 -5.40
CA SER A 222 -1.71 -0.32 -6.48
C SER A 222 -2.11 -1.76 -6.85
N ARG A 223 -3.42 -2.03 -6.98
CA ARG A 223 -3.93 -3.33 -7.45
C ARG A 223 -3.84 -3.46 -8.98
N SER A 224 -3.74 -4.70 -9.48
CA SER A 224 -3.89 -5.00 -10.91
C SER A 224 -5.36 -5.06 -11.35
N MET A 225 -5.58 -5.31 -12.64
CA MET A 225 -6.89 -5.63 -13.22
C MET A 225 -7.58 -6.81 -12.55
N GLY A 226 -6.82 -7.82 -12.13
CA GLY A 226 -7.32 -9.05 -11.55
C GLY A 226 -7.26 -9.06 -10.03
N THR A 227 -7.34 -10.27 -9.47
CA THR A 227 -7.26 -10.53 -8.04
C THR A 227 -6.40 -11.76 -7.77
N LEU A 228 -6.00 -11.96 -6.52
CA LEU A 228 -5.29 -13.19 -6.13
C LEU A 228 -6.29 -14.36 -6.06
N PRO A 229 -5.99 -15.54 -6.65
CA PRO A 229 -6.88 -16.68 -6.58
C PRO A 229 -6.96 -17.23 -5.15
N LEU A 230 -8.00 -18.03 -4.84
CA LEU A 230 -8.21 -18.58 -3.49
C LEU A 230 -7.01 -19.40 -2.96
N GLY A 231 -6.13 -19.88 -3.84
CA GLY A 231 -4.84 -20.46 -3.50
C GLY A 231 -4.90 -21.96 -3.15
N PRO A 232 -3.74 -22.63 -3.10
CA PRO A 232 -3.65 -24.05 -2.79
C PRO A 232 -3.45 -24.32 -1.29
N VAL A 233 -3.66 -25.58 -0.89
CA VAL A 233 -3.18 -26.11 0.39
C VAL A 233 -1.67 -26.36 0.30
N GLY A 234 -0.92 -26.01 1.34
CA GLY A 234 0.51 -26.30 1.47
C GLY A 234 1.44 -25.44 0.60
N GLY A 235 0.97 -24.34 0.04
CA GLY A 235 1.80 -23.47 -0.79
C GLY A 235 1.19 -22.09 -1.07
N PRO A 236 1.92 -21.23 -1.78
CA PRO A 236 1.48 -19.89 -2.14
C PRO A 236 0.51 -19.90 -3.32
N ALA A 237 -0.34 -18.87 -3.40
CA ALA A 237 -1.13 -18.57 -4.58
C ALA A 237 -0.23 -18.12 -5.75
N ASP A 238 -0.61 -18.45 -6.98
CA ASP A 238 0.09 -17.97 -8.17
C ASP A 238 -0.37 -16.55 -8.51
N ILE A 239 0.49 -15.56 -8.27
CA ILE A 239 0.21 -14.16 -8.60
C ILE A 239 0.04 -13.94 -10.11
N THR A 240 0.54 -14.84 -10.98
CA THR A 240 0.40 -14.66 -12.43
C THR A 240 -1.05 -14.71 -12.90
N ASP A 241 -1.93 -15.34 -12.13
CA ASP A 241 -3.38 -15.36 -12.39
C ASP A 241 -4.00 -13.96 -12.26
N ALA A 242 -3.48 -13.11 -11.36
CA ALA A 242 -3.94 -11.73 -11.17
C ALA A 242 -3.60 -10.80 -12.36
N TYR A 243 -2.73 -11.24 -13.27
CA TYR A 243 -2.34 -10.50 -14.49
C TYR A 243 -2.86 -11.15 -15.78
N ARG A 244 -3.37 -12.38 -15.71
CA ARG A 244 -3.83 -13.14 -16.89
C ARG A 244 -5.33 -13.45 -16.89
N GLY A 245 -5.98 -13.31 -15.74
CA GLY A 245 -7.41 -13.50 -15.61
C GLY A 245 -8.23 -12.38 -16.26
N GLU A 246 -9.55 -12.47 -16.10
CA GLU A 246 -10.46 -11.38 -16.49
C GLU A 246 -10.33 -10.18 -15.53
N PRO A 247 -10.61 -8.95 -16.00
CA PRO A 247 -10.68 -7.80 -15.11
C PRO A 247 -11.76 -8.00 -14.05
N VAL A 248 -11.43 -7.73 -12.79
CA VAL A 248 -12.34 -7.90 -11.66
C VAL A 248 -12.59 -6.55 -10.99
N PRO A 249 -13.76 -5.91 -11.20
CA PRO A 249 -14.12 -4.73 -10.45
C PRO A 249 -14.40 -5.07 -8.97
N ILE A 250 -14.38 -4.05 -8.11
CA ILE A 250 -14.96 -4.14 -6.76
C ILE A 250 -16.46 -4.31 -6.90
N SER A 251 -17.03 -5.27 -6.17
CA SER A 251 -18.44 -5.64 -6.27
C SER A 251 -19.33 -4.40 -6.05
N PRO A 252 -20.38 -4.18 -6.87
CA PRO A 252 -21.31 -3.08 -6.68
C PRO A 252 -22.19 -3.25 -5.42
N THR A 253 -22.13 -4.41 -4.76
CA THR A 253 -22.89 -4.71 -3.55
C THR A 253 -22.03 -4.71 -2.28
N ILE A 254 -20.81 -4.14 -2.30
CA ILE A 254 -19.99 -3.97 -1.10
C ILE A 254 -20.76 -3.23 0.01
N THR A 255 -20.59 -3.66 1.25
CA THR A 255 -21.31 -3.08 2.40
C THR A 255 -20.51 -2.04 3.18
N VAL A 256 -19.20 -1.96 2.93
CA VAL A 256 -18.25 -1.07 3.61
C VAL A 256 -17.63 -0.08 2.62
N PRO A 257 -17.23 1.12 3.07
CA PRO A 257 -16.37 2.01 2.30
C PRO A 257 -15.09 1.35 1.79
N VAL A 258 -14.83 1.45 0.49
CA VAL A 258 -13.63 0.97 -0.18
C VAL A 258 -12.97 2.15 -0.90
N PHE A 259 -11.69 2.35 -0.64
CA PHE A 259 -10.88 3.37 -1.27
C PHE A 259 -9.77 2.69 -2.07
N VAL A 260 -9.76 2.89 -3.38
CA VAL A 260 -8.71 2.38 -4.28
C VAL A 260 -7.80 3.54 -4.67
N VAL A 261 -6.50 3.36 -4.52
CA VAL A 261 -5.48 4.32 -4.94
C VAL A 261 -4.57 3.66 -5.95
N GLN A 262 -4.34 4.31 -7.09
CA GLN A 262 -3.55 3.79 -8.21
C GLN A 262 -2.50 4.78 -8.67
N THR A 263 -1.41 4.23 -9.20
CA THR A 263 -0.32 4.97 -9.83
C THR A 263 -0.40 4.83 -11.35
N GLU A 264 0.41 5.60 -12.09
CA GLU A 264 0.50 5.44 -13.55
C GLU A 264 0.95 4.03 -13.94
N THR A 265 1.86 3.43 -13.17
CA THR A 265 2.34 2.07 -13.39
C THR A 265 1.18 1.07 -13.32
N ASP A 266 0.28 1.24 -12.36
CA ASP A 266 -0.80 0.28 -12.09
C ASP A 266 -1.92 0.34 -13.12
N VAL A 267 -2.25 1.57 -13.53
CA VAL A 267 -3.27 1.86 -14.53
C VAL A 267 -2.91 1.22 -15.87
N LEU A 268 -1.64 1.31 -16.27
CA LEU A 268 -1.12 0.68 -17.48
C LEU A 268 -0.18 -0.49 -17.14
N THR A 269 0.89 -0.64 -17.91
CA THR A 269 1.92 -1.69 -17.80
C THR A 269 1.32 -3.11 -17.74
N ASN A 270 1.93 -4.02 -16.97
CA ASN A 270 1.45 -5.38 -16.76
C ASN A 270 0.32 -5.45 -15.71
N PHE A 271 0.02 -4.36 -14.99
CA PHE A 271 -1.07 -4.32 -14.02
C PHE A 271 -2.42 -4.09 -14.69
N GLN A 272 -2.46 -3.27 -15.74
CA GLN A 272 -3.60 -3.06 -16.62
C GLN A 272 -4.89 -2.65 -15.89
N TYR A 273 -4.79 -1.94 -14.76
CA TYR A 273 -5.96 -1.56 -13.98
C TYR A 273 -7.00 -0.77 -14.78
N VAL A 274 -6.59 -0.09 -15.87
CA VAL A 274 -7.52 0.54 -16.83
C VAL A 274 -8.67 -0.38 -17.26
N LEU A 275 -8.46 -1.70 -17.34
CA LEU A 275 -9.47 -2.69 -17.72
C LEU A 275 -10.48 -3.01 -16.60
N ALA A 276 -10.12 -2.73 -15.34
CA ALA A 276 -10.96 -2.95 -14.16
C ALA A 276 -11.44 -1.63 -13.53
N ARG A 277 -11.20 -0.49 -14.18
CA ARG A 277 -11.70 0.82 -13.77
C ARG A 277 -13.22 0.80 -13.65
N GLN A 278 -13.72 1.49 -12.64
CA GLN A 278 -15.14 1.69 -12.41
C GLN A 278 -15.36 3.10 -11.84
N ASP A 279 -16.55 3.64 -12.09
CA ASP A 279 -16.92 4.95 -11.55
C ASP A 279 -17.04 4.89 -10.02
N ASP A 280 -16.81 6.03 -9.37
CA ASP A 280 -17.07 6.22 -7.94
C ASP A 280 -18.55 5.89 -7.60
N SER A 281 -18.77 5.45 -6.37
CA SER A 281 -20.11 5.19 -5.81
C SER A 281 -20.23 5.70 -4.38
N ASP A 282 -21.38 5.46 -3.73
CA ASP A 282 -21.60 5.74 -2.32
C ASP A 282 -20.74 4.88 -1.37
N ARG A 283 -20.06 3.85 -1.91
CA ARG A 283 -19.18 2.94 -1.17
C ARG A 283 -17.81 2.74 -1.81
N LEU A 284 -17.57 3.26 -3.01
CA LEU A 284 -16.28 3.20 -3.67
C LEU A 284 -15.73 4.58 -4.00
N ARG A 285 -14.48 4.80 -3.63
CA ARG A 285 -13.66 5.91 -4.12
C ARG A 285 -12.46 5.40 -4.88
N VAL A 286 -12.16 5.95 -6.05
CA VAL A 286 -10.94 5.67 -6.80
C VAL A 286 -10.15 6.95 -7.03
N TRP A 287 -8.87 6.96 -6.62
CA TRP A 287 -7.90 7.98 -7.01
C TRP A 287 -6.79 7.39 -7.84
N GLU A 288 -6.45 8.06 -8.93
CA GLU A 288 -5.30 7.73 -9.77
C GLU A 288 -4.35 8.92 -9.76
N ILE A 289 -3.09 8.72 -9.39
CA ILE A 289 -2.18 9.81 -9.05
C ILE A 289 -1.20 10.06 -10.20
N ALA A 290 -1.24 11.25 -10.79
CA ALA A 290 -0.33 11.63 -11.86
C ALA A 290 1.11 11.78 -11.34
N GLY A 291 2.09 11.43 -12.18
CA GLY A 291 3.52 11.48 -11.91
C GLY A 291 4.02 10.43 -10.93
N THR A 292 3.27 9.36 -10.65
CA THR A 292 3.62 8.34 -9.65
C THR A 292 3.86 6.96 -10.26
N ALA A 293 4.70 6.17 -9.60
CA ALA A 293 4.99 4.79 -9.95
C ALA A 293 4.60 3.83 -8.83
N HIS A 294 4.48 2.53 -9.15
CA HIS A 294 4.07 1.48 -8.21
C HIS A 294 4.85 1.50 -6.89
N ALA A 295 6.15 1.76 -6.96
CA ALA A 295 6.98 2.14 -5.82
C ALA A 295 7.85 3.35 -6.21
N ASP A 296 8.36 4.09 -5.24
CA ASP A 296 9.12 5.31 -5.50
C ASP A 296 10.30 5.49 -4.52
N LEU A 297 10.97 6.64 -4.61
CA LEU A 297 12.08 6.97 -3.72
C LEU A 297 11.67 6.92 -2.23
N HIS A 298 10.43 7.26 -1.87
CA HIS A 298 9.98 7.22 -0.48
C HIS A 298 10.07 5.79 0.08
N GLN A 299 9.73 4.78 -0.74
CA GLN A 299 9.75 3.39 -0.32
C GLN A 299 11.16 2.78 -0.27
N ILE A 300 12.06 3.11 -1.22
CA ILE A 300 13.42 2.55 -1.27
C ILE A 300 14.49 3.37 -0.53
N GLY A 301 14.24 4.67 -0.34
CA GLY A 301 15.13 5.58 0.37
C GLY A 301 16.56 5.59 -0.17
N GLU A 302 17.53 5.55 0.75
CA GLU A 302 18.96 5.59 0.45
C GLU A 302 19.48 4.40 -0.38
N TYR A 303 18.70 3.32 -0.48
CA TYR A 303 19.09 2.11 -1.19
C TYR A 303 18.76 2.13 -2.69
N GLU A 304 18.28 3.26 -3.23
CA GLU A 304 17.94 3.43 -4.65
C GLU A 304 19.03 2.88 -5.58
N SER A 305 20.32 3.17 -5.30
CA SER A 305 21.43 2.74 -6.14
C SER A 305 21.56 1.21 -6.26
N MET A 306 21.01 0.45 -5.30
CA MET A 306 21.04 -1.02 -5.33
C MET A 306 20.06 -1.61 -6.37
N LEU A 307 19.08 -0.84 -6.84
CA LEU A 307 18.11 -1.30 -7.84
C LEU A 307 18.74 -1.45 -9.23
N GLY A 308 19.85 -0.75 -9.50
CA GLY A 308 20.54 -0.81 -10.79
C GLY A 308 19.74 -0.21 -11.95
N CYS A 309 18.77 0.66 -11.68
CA CYS A 309 17.95 1.29 -12.72
C CYS A 309 18.75 2.35 -13.50
N PRO A 310 18.51 2.47 -14.83
CA PRO A 310 19.31 3.34 -15.69
C PRO A 310 19.00 4.83 -15.48
N THR A 311 17.85 5.14 -14.88
CA THR A 311 17.43 6.50 -14.52
C THR A 311 17.05 6.52 -13.04
N PRO A 312 17.14 7.69 -12.37
CA PRO A 312 16.62 7.83 -11.01
C PRO A 312 15.15 7.39 -10.95
N VAL A 313 14.79 6.68 -9.90
CA VAL A 313 13.42 6.19 -9.72
C VAL A 313 12.43 7.34 -9.55
N ASN A 314 11.14 7.03 -9.61
CA ASN A 314 10.09 8.02 -9.48
C ASN A 314 10.24 8.86 -8.17
N ARG A 315 10.07 10.18 -8.30
CA ARG A 315 10.09 11.16 -7.20
C ARG A 315 8.68 11.73 -6.91
N GLY A 316 7.65 11.01 -7.35
CA GLY A 316 6.26 11.39 -7.16
C GLY A 316 5.88 11.47 -5.69
N GLN A 317 4.71 12.05 -5.46
CA GLN A 317 4.28 12.50 -4.12
C GLN A 317 3.13 11.65 -3.56
N GLN A 318 3.05 10.37 -3.95
CA GLN A 318 1.95 9.48 -3.56
C GLN A 318 1.82 9.31 -2.04
N ARG A 319 2.94 9.40 -1.29
CA ARG A 319 2.92 9.34 0.19
C ARG A 319 1.97 10.34 0.84
N PHE A 320 1.85 11.55 0.28
CA PHE A 320 0.96 12.58 0.82
C PHE A 320 -0.50 12.29 0.48
N VAL A 321 -0.74 11.79 -0.74
CA VAL A 321 -2.07 11.41 -1.21
C VAL A 321 -2.60 10.19 -0.45
N LEU A 322 -1.76 9.19 -0.16
CA LEU A 322 -2.13 8.01 0.62
C LEU A 322 -2.49 8.36 2.07
N ARG A 323 -1.75 9.27 2.70
CA ARG A 323 -2.10 9.78 4.05
C ARG A 323 -3.46 10.48 4.05
N ALA A 324 -3.73 11.29 3.02
CA ALA A 324 -5.04 11.91 2.84
C ALA A 324 -6.13 10.85 2.62
N ALA A 325 -5.88 9.84 1.78
CA ALA A 325 -6.82 8.75 1.52
C ALA A 325 -7.18 7.97 2.79
N LEU A 326 -6.19 7.63 3.64
CA LEU A 326 -6.46 6.99 4.94
C LEU A 326 -7.35 7.86 5.83
N ARG A 327 -7.07 9.17 5.91
CA ARG A 327 -7.87 10.07 6.75
C ARG A 327 -9.30 10.23 6.22
N HIS A 328 -9.48 10.37 4.91
CA HIS A 328 -10.80 10.39 4.29
C HIS A 328 -11.54 9.08 4.50
N LEU A 329 -10.86 7.93 4.38
CA LEU A 329 -11.47 6.63 4.65
C LEU A 329 -11.93 6.54 6.11
N ARG A 330 -11.11 6.97 7.08
CA ARG A 330 -11.51 7.07 8.49
C ARG A 330 -12.80 7.88 8.65
N ASP A 331 -12.84 9.07 8.07
CA ASP A 331 -13.97 10.00 8.20
C ASP A 331 -15.24 9.47 7.51
N TRP A 332 -15.06 8.72 6.42
CA TRP A 332 -16.13 8.06 5.66
C TRP A 332 -16.71 6.85 6.40
N VAL A 333 -15.84 6.05 7.03
CA VAL A 333 -16.23 4.91 7.89
C VAL A 333 -17.20 5.36 9.00
N VAL A 334 -16.96 6.52 9.61
CA VAL A 334 -17.83 7.06 10.67
C VAL A 334 -18.97 7.94 10.14
N GLY A 335 -19.10 8.08 8.82
CA GLY A 335 -20.19 8.83 8.17
C GLY A 335 -20.09 10.35 8.33
N THR A 336 -18.89 10.89 8.60
CA THR A 336 -18.69 12.33 8.81
C THR A 336 -18.47 13.09 7.50
N ALA A 337 -17.75 12.51 6.54
CA ALA A 337 -17.53 13.09 5.22
C ALA A 337 -17.22 11.99 4.19
N GLU A 338 -17.65 12.19 2.94
CA GLU A 338 -17.21 11.37 1.81
C GLU A 338 -15.87 11.91 1.27
N PRO A 339 -14.99 11.04 0.73
CA PRO A 339 -13.75 11.48 0.10
C PRO A 339 -14.01 12.35 -1.16
N PRO A 340 -13.11 13.28 -1.52
CA PRO A 340 -13.26 14.06 -2.74
C PRO A 340 -13.17 13.21 -4.03
N VAL A 341 -13.84 13.66 -5.09
CA VAL A 341 -13.76 13.06 -6.44
C VAL A 341 -12.56 13.60 -7.19
N ALA A 342 -11.87 12.73 -7.92
CA ALA A 342 -10.88 13.11 -8.91
C ALA A 342 -11.24 12.46 -10.27
N PRO A 343 -11.04 13.14 -11.41
CA PRO A 343 -11.09 12.45 -12.69
C PRO A 343 -10.01 11.36 -12.75
N PRO A 344 -10.20 10.25 -13.47
CA PRO A 344 -9.15 9.27 -13.69
C PRO A 344 -8.01 9.88 -14.52
N LEU A 345 -6.82 9.27 -14.51
CA LEU A 345 -5.75 9.65 -15.42
C LEU A 345 -6.22 9.51 -16.87
N LEU A 346 -5.94 10.52 -17.69
CA LEU A 346 -6.41 10.59 -19.06
C LEU A 346 -5.69 9.56 -19.92
N VAL A 347 -6.43 8.55 -20.35
CA VAL A 347 -5.93 7.46 -21.21
C VAL A 347 -6.63 7.54 -22.55
N THR A 348 -5.84 7.52 -23.62
CA THR A 348 -6.36 7.29 -24.98
C THR A 348 -5.97 5.92 -25.47
N ASP A 349 -6.86 5.31 -26.25
CA ASP A 349 -6.59 4.05 -26.93
C ASP A 349 -6.28 4.33 -28.41
N ALA A 350 -5.03 4.10 -28.79
CA ALA A 350 -4.60 4.14 -30.18
C ALA A 350 -4.39 2.70 -30.68
N TYR A 351 -5.44 2.12 -31.29
CA TYR A 351 -5.41 0.80 -31.93
C TYR A 351 -5.18 -0.40 -30.98
N GLY A 352 -5.78 -0.38 -29.79
CA GLY A 352 -5.63 -1.43 -28.77
C GLY A 352 -4.38 -1.25 -27.91
N HIS A 353 -3.80 -0.05 -27.91
CA HIS A 353 -2.62 0.32 -27.14
C HIS A 353 -2.96 1.54 -26.28
N PRO A 354 -3.47 1.33 -25.05
CA PRO A 354 -3.76 2.42 -24.14
C PRO A 354 -2.46 3.15 -23.77
N ARG A 355 -2.50 4.47 -23.83
CA ARG A 355 -1.41 5.36 -23.44
C ARG A 355 -1.97 6.56 -22.68
N PHE A 356 -1.15 7.15 -21.84
CA PHE A 356 -1.52 8.41 -21.20
C PHE A 356 -1.45 9.57 -22.20
N GLU A 357 -2.40 10.48 -22.08
CA GLU A 357 -2.23 11.82 -22.62
C GLU A 357 -1.41 12.65 -21.64
N VAL A 358 -0.44 13.39 -22.16
CA VAL A 358 0.54 14.13 -21.36
C VAL A 358 0.50 15.62 -21.67
N ASP A 359 0.90 16.43 -20.70
CA ASP A 359 1.05 17.87 -20.85
C ASP A 359 2.30 18.23 -21.68
N ALA A 360 2.56 19.54 -21.83
CA ALA A 360 3.64 20.06 -22.65
C ALA A 360 5.04 19.64 -22.18
N VAL A 361 5.21 19.19 -20.92
CA VAL A 361 6.49 18.73 -20.39
C VAL A 361 6.56 17.20 -20.28
N GLY A 362 5.45 16.50 -20.50
CA GLY A 362 5.39 15.04 -20.54
C GLY A 362 4.82 14.39 -19.27
N ASN A 363 4.22 15.15 -18.34
CA ASN A 363 3.51 14.56 -17.20
C ASN A 363 2.05 14.24 -17.59
N VAL A 364 1.49 13.16 -17.05
CA VAL A 364 0.14 12.68 -17.38
C VAL A 364 -0.95 13.68 -16.98
N LEU A 365 -1.94 13.87 -17.85
CA LEU A 365 -3.12 14.71 -17.63
C LEU A 365 -4.17 14.05 -16.73
N ASP A 366 -5.00 14.88 -16.10
CA ASP A 366 -6.04 14.49 -15.14
C ASP A 366 -5.49 13.72 -13.92
N GLY A 367 -6.32 12.92 -13.25
CA GLY A 367 -5.95 12.30 -11.98
C GLY A 367 -5.88 13.28 -10.80
N VAL A 368 -5.41 12.75 -9.68
CA VAL A 368 -4.90 13.55 -8.56
C VAL A 368 -3.53 14.08 -8.94
N ARG A 369 -3.43 15.39 -9.18
CA ARG A 369 -2.16 16.07 -9.47
C ARG A 369 -1.58 16.68 -8.20
N THR A 370 -0.26 16.55 -8.06
CA THR A 370 0.52 17.06 -6.92
C THR A 370 1.42 18.21 -7.39
N PRO A 371 1.97 19.05 -6.50
CA PRO A 371 2.79 20.20 -6.88
C PRO A 371 3.98 19.86 -7.79
N CYS A 372 4.60 18.68 -7.65
CA CYS A 372 5.69 18.27 -8.54
C CYS A 372 5.24 18.00 -9.99
N VAL A 373 3.94 17.82 -10.22
CA VAL A 373 3.32 17.62 -11.54
C VAL A 373 2.73 18.92 -12.08
N ASP A 374 2.09 19.74 -11.24
CA ASP A 374 1.48 21.02 -11.65
C ASP A 374 2.49 22.15 -11.83
N VAL A 375 3.62 22.10 -11.10
CA VAL A 375 4.71 23.08 -11.17
C VAL A 375 6.02 22.30 -11.42
N PRO A 376 6.18 21.72 -12.63
CA PRO A 376 7.20 20.72 -12.87
C PRO A 376 8.59 21.33 -13.05
N THR A 377 9.58 20.69 -12.44
CA THR A 377 11.01 20.85 -12.76
C THR A 377 11.61 19.58 -13.37
N GLN A 378 10.82 18.51 -13.39
CA GLN A 378 11.19 17.17 -13.81
C GLN A 378 9.98 16.54 -14.51
N VAL A 379 10.25 15.61 -15.42
CA VAL A 379 9.26 14.66 -15.92
C VAL A 379 9.25 13.47 -14.97
N LEU A 380 8.08 13.16 -14.44
CA LEU A 380 7.83 12.02 -13.58
C LEU A 380 6.97 11.02 -14.35
N SER A 381 7.39 9.76 -14.40
CA SER A 381 6.65 8.73 -15.12
C SER A 381 6.61 7.43 -14.33
N GLY A 382 5.43 6.82 -14.23
CA GLY A 382 5.25 5.44 -13.80
C GLY A 382 5.38 4.42 -14.95
N VAL A 383 5.51 4.88 -16.19
CA VAL A 383 5.75 4.03 -17.36
C VAL A 383 7.20 4.20 -17.83
N VAL A 384 7.92 3.09 -17.93
CA VAL A 384 9.27 3.06 -18.51
C VAL A 384 9.24 2.22 -19.78
N ASP A 385 9.58 2.84 -20.91
CA ASP A 385 9.49 2.21 -22.24
C ASP A 385 10.75 1.41 -22.62
N ALA A 386 11.75 1.37 -21.73
CA ALA A 386 13.01 0.68 -21.97
C ALA A 386 12.94 -0.80 -21.55
N ASP A 387 13.70 -1.66 -22.22
CA ASP A 387 13.94 -3.04 -21.80
C ASP A 387 14.80 -3.06 -20.54
N VAL A 388 14.14 -2.89 -19.38
CA VAL A 388 14.76 -2.81 -18.06
C VAL A 388 14.27 -3.95 -17.17
N PRO A 389 15.03 -4.33 -16.13
CA PRO A 389 14.57 -5.30 -15.15
C PRO A 389 13.20 -4.92 -14.58
N ARG A 390 12.35 -5.93 -14.28
CA ARG A 390 10.99 -5.73 -13.76
C ARG A 390 10.94 -4.76 -12.57
N ILE A 391 11.93 -4.83 -11.67
CA ILE A 391 12.01 -3.91 -10.52
C ILE A 391 12.06 -2.45 -10.96
N CYS A 392 12.77 -2.10 -12.03
CA CYS A 392 12.83 -0.73 -12.55
C CYS A 392 11.53 -0.30 -13.21
N VAL A 393 10.73 -1.24 -13.73
CA VAL A 393 9.37 -0.94 -14.20
C VAL A 393 8.48 -0.49 -13.05
N LEU A 394 8.57 -1.18 -11.90
CA LEU A 394 7.78 -0.85 -10.71
C LEU A 394 8.17 0.51 -10.11
N PHE A 395 9.46 0.85 -10.20
CA PHE A 395 9.97 2.08 -9.60
C PHE A 395 9.83 3.33 -10.49
N GLY A 396 9.40 3.17 -11.74
CA GLY A 396 9.24 4.26 -12.68
C GLY A 396 10.55 5.04 -12.94
N SER A 397 10.41 6.31 -13.33
CA SER A 397 11.55 7.16 -13.63
C SER A 397 11.31 8.63 -13.30
N THR A 398 12.42 9.35 -13.14
CA THR A 398 12.46 10.79 -12.99
C THR A 398 13.57 11.38 -13.86
N SER A 399 13.22 12.35 -14.72
CA SER A 399 14.18 13.06 -15.57
C SER A 399 14.08 14.57 -15.38
N PRO A 400 15.19 15.31 -15.15
CA PRO A 400 15.12 16.78 -15.04
C PRO A 400 14.70 17.41 -16.37
N LEU A 401 13.92 18.49 -16.31
CA LEU A 401 13.63 19.27 -17.51
C LEU A 401 14.90 19.95 -18.04
N PRO A 402 15.02 20.14 -19.37
CA PRO A 402 16.10 20.92 -19.94
C PRO A 402 16.19 22.32 -19.32
N PRO A 403 17.38 22.87 -19.06
CA PRO A 403 17.54 24.22 -18.52
C PRO A 403 16.81 25.30 -19.31
N SER A 404 16.77 25.17 -20.65
CA SER A 404 16.02 26.09 -21.51
C SER A 404 14.51 26.09 -21.24
N ILE A 405 13.92 24.94 -20.91
CA ILE A 405 12.51 24.84 -20.54
C ILE A 405 12.30 25.46 -19.14
N LEU A 406 13.22 25.22 -18.20
CA LEU A 406 13.13 25.79 -16.85
C LEU A 406 13.18 27.32 -16.84
N VAL A 407 14.02 27.94 -17.70
CA VAL A 407 14.09 29.41 -17.79
C VAL A 407 12.86 30.02 -18.45
N ASP A 408 12.19 29.29 -19.34
CA ASP A 408 10.93 29.71 -19.97
C ASP A 408 9.74 29.57 -19.00
N LEU A 409 9.74 28.54 -18.14
CA LEU A 409 8.67 28.29 -17.16
C LEU A 409 8.74 29.20 -15.94
N TYR A 410 9.94 29.52 -15.46
CA TYR A 410 10.14 30.24 -14.20
C TYR A 410 11.13 31.39 -14.41
N ALA A 411 10.88 32.58 -13.87
CA ALA A 411 11.84 33.69 -13.95
C ALA A 411 12.99 33.56 -12.94
N ASP A 412 12.73 32.98 -11.77
CA ASP A 412 13.74 32.66 -10.76
C ASP A 412 13.25 31.60 -9.74
N GLU A 413 14.11 31.23 -8.80
CA GLU A 413 13.81 30.27 -7.74
C GLU A 413 12.67 30.73 -6.83
N ARG A 414 12.52 32.05 -6.62
CA ARG A 414 11.49 32.61 -5.75
C ARG A 414 10.12 32.50 -6.40
N GLU A 415 10.02 32.79 -7.69
CA GLU A 415 8.79 32.60 -8.45
C GLU A 415 8.40 31.12 -8.54
N TYR A 416 9.36 30.23 -8.81
CA TYR A 416 9.12 28.78 -8.79
C TYR A 416 8.57 28.33 -7.43
N LEU A 417 9.23 28.70 -6.33
CA LEU A 417 8.80 28.29 -4.99
C LEU A 417 7.43 28.88 -4.62
N ALA A 418 7.12 30.10 -5.05
CA ALA A 418 5.81 30.70 -4.84
C ALA A 418 4.71 29.94 -5.60
N SER A 419 4.94 29.59 -6.87
CA SER A 419 4.03 28.78 -7.68
C SER A 419 3.84 27.38 -7.09
N TYR A 420 4.93 26.73 -6.68
CA TYR A 420 4.90 25.41 -6.04
C TYR A 420 4.11 25.43 -4.73
N THR A 421 4.32 26.46 -3.90
CA THR A 421 3.58 26.67 -2.65
C THR A 421 2.08 26.87 -2.92
N SER A 422 1.72 27.64 -3.96
CA SER A 422 0.32 27.82 -4.35
C SER A 422 -0.33 26.52 -4.83
N ALA A 423 0.41 25.69 -5.57
CA ALA A 423 -0.07 24.37 -5.98
C ALA A 423 -0.26 23.43 -4.77
N ALA A 424 0.65 23.48 -3.79
CA ALA A 424 0.51 22.74 -2.53
C ALA A 424 -0.76 23.14 -1.77
N ASP A 425 -1.00 24.45 -1.62
CA ASP A 425 -2.20 24.97 -0.95
C ASP A 425 -3.49 24.60 -1.71
N THR A 426 -3.42 24.48 -3.04
CA THR A 426 -4.54 24.04 -3.89
C THR A 426 -4.86 22.57 -3.66
N ALA A 427 -3.84 21.69 -3.66
CA ALA A 427 -3.99 20.27 -3.39
C ALA A 427 -4.51 20.00 -1.96
N ILE A 428 -4.08 20.79 -0.98
CA ILE A 428 -4.59 20.75 0.40
C ILE A 428 -6.06 21.16 0.45
N THR A 429 -6.41 22.29 -0.20
CA THR A 429 -7.79 22.78 -0.23
C THR A 429 -8.75 21.81 -0.92
N ALA A 430 -8.27 21.12 -1.97
CA ALA A 430 -9.02 20.07 -2.66
C ALA A 430 -9.15 18.77 -1.86
N GLY A 431 -8.42 18.64 -0.74
CA GLY A 431 -8.44 17.47 0.14
C GLY A 431 -7.57 16.31 -0.34
N PHE A 432 -6.74 16.48 -1.37
CA PHE A 432 -5.84 15.43 -1.85
C PHE A 432 -4.54 15.34 -1.05
N ILE A 433 -4.25 16.34 -0.22
CA ILE A 433 -3.10 16.41 0.68
C ILE A 433 -3.56 16.94 2.03
N LEU A 434 -2.98 16.43 3.11
CA LEU A 434 -3.29 16.89 4.46
C LEU A 434 -2.54 18.20 4.80
N PRO A 435 -3.18 19.16 5.50
CA PRO A 435 -2.53 20.40 5.91
C PRO A 435 -1.24 20.19 6.72
N GLU A 436 -1.18 19.13 7.53
CA GLU A 436 -0.02 18.79 8.36
C GLU A 436 1.19 18.35 7.54
N ASP A 437 0.99 17.93 6.29
CA ASP A 437 2.05 17.52 5.38
C ASP A 437 2.62 18.71 4.56
N ARG A 438 2.07 19.92 4.70
CA ARG A 438 2.41 21.09 3.88
C ARG A 438 3.90 21.42 3.86
N ASP A 439 4.55 21.47 5.01
CA ASP A 439 5.96 21.85 5.08
C ASP A 439 6.87 20.78 4.46
N ALA A 440 6.54 19.50 4.70
CA ALA A 440 7.26 18.38 4.09
C ALA A 440 7.04 18.34 2.57
N LEU A 441 5.85 18.70 2.10
CA LEU A 441 5.54 18.81 0.67
C LEU A 441 6.33 19.94 0.00
N ILE A 442 6.40 21.12 0.62
CA ILE A 442 7.20 22.25 0.10
C ILE A 442 8.70 21.92 0.09
N ALA A 443 9.17 21.11 1.05
CA ALA A 443 10.56 20.68 1.10
C ALA A 443 10.98 19.80 -0.10
N ASP A 444 10.04 19.22 -0.85
CA ASP A 444 10.33 18.49 -2.09
C ASP A 444 10.61 19.41 -3.30
N ALA A 445 10.34 20.72 -3.18
CA ALA A 445 10.54 21.66 -4.27
C ALA A 445 12.00 21.70 -4.74
N ARG A 446 12.22 21.60 -6.05
CA ARG A 446 13.55 21.51 -6.67
C ARG A 446 14.10 22.86 -7.10
N THR A 447 14.23 23.77 -6.13
CA THR A 447 14.80 25.11 -6.38
C THR A 447 16.23 25.01 -6.93
N ASP A 448 16.97 23.95 -6.59
CA ASP A 448 18.31 23.66 -7.10
C ASP A 448 18.35 23.50 -8.63
N LEU A 449 17.33 22.88 -9.23
CA LEU A 449 17.24 22.72 -10.68
C LEU A 449 16.98 24.07 -11.38
N VAL A 450 16.14 24.91 -10.78
CA VAL A 450 15.85 26.26 -11.29
C VAL A 450 17.07 27.17 -11.15
N ALA A 451 17.78 27.10 -10.03
CA ALA A 451 19.04 27.82 -9.80
C ALA A 451 20.10 27.42 -10.84
N GLY A 452 20.26 26.12 -11.08
CA GLY A 452 21.20 25.58 -12.06
C GLY A 452 20.90 26.01 -13.49
N ALA A 453 19.63 26.30 -13.81
CA ALA A 453 19.21 26.76 -15.13
C ALA A 453 19.46 28.26 -15.37
N ALA A 454 19.74 29.06 -14.33
CA ALA A 454 19.91 30.52 -14.46
C ALA A 454 21.04 30.93 -15.43
N ALA A 455 22.05 30.07 -15.62
CA ALA A 455 23.14 30.29 -16.58
C ALA A 455 22.70 30.26 -18.06
N PHE A 456 21.45 29.86 -18.35
CA PHE A 456 20.92 29.70 -19.70
C PHE A 456 19.93 30.82 -20.12
N ARG A 457 19.77 31.87 -19.30
CA ARG A 457 18.91 33.03 -19.59
C ARG A 457 19.53 34.01 -20.57
#